data_AF-A0A8H6IYB4-F1
#
_entry.id   AF-A0A8H6IYB4-F1
#
_cell.length_a   1.000
_cell.length_b   1.000
_cell.length_c   1.000
_cell.angle_alpha   90.00
_cell.angle_beta   90.00
_cell.angle_gamma   90.00
#
_symmetry.space_group_name_H-M   'P 1'
#
loop_
_entity.id
_entity.type
_entity.pdbx_description
1 polymer ?
#
loop_
_entity_poly.entity_id
_entity_poly.type
_entity_poly.pdbx_seq_one_letter_code
_entity_poly.pdbx_strand_id
1 'polypeptide(L)'
;MDYGLGRDIWTLQPHDITSFLKIMFVLQLFYILDLAVIKASILYLYLRVFSIRKFRTVLWVTQIFNILLGFAYVLLSLVQCQPLQHYWNGWDGEHTGKCADLNTIGLTHVGFNIGLDVWMLILPLTQLYKLKLPRKKKIGVMAMFSVGIFLTSVSIVRIKSLLIFATTFNITAETLWGIIWSYVELCVGIFVACMPAARQ
;
A
#
# COMPACT_ATOMS: atom_id res chain seq x y z
N MET A 1 7.80 -10.29 -22.52
CA MET A 1 7.00 -10.82 -21.38
C MET A 1 5.56 -10.49 -21.75
N ASP A 2 4.97 -11.31 -22.60
CA ASP A 2 3.68 -10.99 -23.24
C ASP A 2 2.59 -11.93 -22.74
N TYR A 3 2.34 -11.87 -21.43
CA TYR A 3 1.22 -12.59 -20.79
C TYR A 3 -0.11 -11.81 -20.92
N GLY A 4 -0.28 -10.99 -21.96
CA GLY A 4 -1.55 -10.31 -22.22
C GLY A 4 -1.87 -9.06 -21.41
N LEU A 5 -0.89 -8.44 -20.75
CA LEU A 5 -1.08 -7.15 -20.08
C LEU A 5 -1.67 -6.12 -21.05
N GLY A 6 -2.91 -5.67 -20.81
CA GLY A 6 -3.60 -4.66 -21.64
C GLY A 6 -4.45 -5.20 -22.80
N ARG A 7 -4.63 -6.52 -22.93
CA ARG A 7 -5.61 -7.12 -23.86
C ARG A 7 -6.90 -7.52 -23.15
N ASP A 8 -8.02 -7.54 -23.88
CA ASP A 8 -9.29 -8.04 -23.35
C ASP A 8 -9.11 -9.48 -22.85
N ILE A 9 -9.62 -9.77 -21.65
CA ILE A 9 -9.46 -11.06 -20.98
C ILE A 9 -9.97 -12.23 -21.85
N TRP A 10 -10.93 -11.95 -22.74
CA TRP A 10 -11.52 -12.85 -23.71
C TRP A 10 -10.58 -13.30 -24.84
N THR A 11 -9.44 -12.63 -25.02
CA THR A 11 -8.44 -12.96 -26.06
C THR A 11 -7.28 -13.81 -25.54
N LEU A 12 -7.28 -14.13 -24.24
CA LEU A 12 -6.19 -14.86 -23.59
C LEU A 12 -6.45 -16.35 -23.53
N GLN A 13 -5.40 -17.15 -23.72
CA GLN A 13 -5.51 -18.59 -23.52
C GLN A 13 -5.71 -18.89 -22.02
N PRO A 14 -6.48 -19.94 -21.67
CA PRO A 14 -6.70 -20.38 -20.29
C PRO A 14 -5.44 -20.45 -19.42
N HIS A 15 -4.34 -20.92 -20.00
CA HIS A 15 -3.06 -21.05 -19.32
C HIS A 15 -2.41 -19.71 -18.94
N ASP A 16 -2.59 -18.69 -19.80
CA ASP A 16 -2.06 -17.35 -19.57
C ASP A 16 -2.84 -16.65 -18.44
N ILE A 17 -4.15 -16.91 -18.34
CA ILE A 17 -5.01 -16.36 -17.28
C ILE A 17 -4.58 -16.88 -15.90
N THR A 18 -4.40 -18.19 -15.75
CA THR A 18 -3.95 -18.77 -14.47
C THR A 18 -2.55 -18.27 -14.09
N SER A 19 -1.64 -18.14 -15.05
CA SER A 19 -0.29 -17.62 -14.80
C SER A 19 -0.32 -16.13 -14.40
N PHE A 20 -1.15 -15.33 -15.07
CA PHE A 20 -1.36 -13.93 -14.74
C PHE A 20 -1.91 -13.75 -13.31
N LEU A 21 -2.93 -14.52 -12.92
CA LEU A 21 -3.51 -14.45 -11.58
C LEU A 21 -2.51 -14.82 -10.48
N LYS A 22 -1.62 -15.81 -10.72
CA LYS A 22 -0.52 -16.13 -9.80
C LYS A 22 0.45 -14.96 -9.63
N ILE A 23 0.84 -14.31 -10.73
CA ILE A 23 1.72 -13.14 -10.68
C ILE A 23 1.05 -11.99 -9.93
N MET A 24 -0.24 -11.74 -10.18
CA MET A 24 -1.01 -10.72 -9.47
C MET A 24 -1.05 -10.97 -7.95
N PHE A 25 -1.26 -12.22 -7.54
CA PHE A 25 -1.24 -12.59 -6.13
C PHE A 25 0.11 -12.28 -5.46
N VAL A 26 1.22 -12.61 -6.13
CA VAL A 26 2.57 -12.33 -5.64
C VAL A 26 2.80 -10.82 -5.55
N LEU A 27 2.43 -10.06 -6.58
CA LEU A 27 2.54 -8.59 -6.58
C LEU A 27 1.70 -7.95 -5.48
N GLN A 28 0.50 -8.46 -5.20
CA GLN A 28 -0.34 -8.01 -4.09
C GLN A 28 0.38 -8.19 -2.74
N LEU A 29 1.01 -9.35 -2.51
CA LEU A 29 1.76 -9.60 -1.27
C LEU A 29 2.96 -8.66 -1.12
N PHE A 30 3.75 -8.50 -2.19
CA PHE A 30 4.88 -7.54 -2.18
C PHE A 30 4.41 -6.13 -1.92
N TYR A 31 3.33 -5.69 -2.54
CA TYR A 31 2.77 -4.36 -2.34
C TYR A 31 2.38 -4.10 -0.87
N ILE A 32 1.72 -5.06 -0.20
CA ILE A 32 1.35 -4.94 1.22
C ILE A 32 2.61 -4.81 2.10
N LEU A 33 3.62 -5.64 1.82
CA LEU A 33 4.88 -5.64 2.56
C LEU A 33 5.67 -4.34 2.34
N ASP A 34 5.80 -3.90 1.09
CA ASP A 34 6.56 -2.70 0.73
C ASP A 34 5.94 -1.45 1.36
N LEU A 35 4.61 -1.31 1.34
CA LEU A 35 3.92 -0.23 2.05
C LEU A 35 4.22 -0.24 3.55
N ALA A 36 4.14 -1.42 4.18
CA ALA A 36 4.40 -1.55 5.62
C ALA A 36 5.86 -1.15 5.94
N VAL A 37 6.81 -1.55 5.11
CA VAL A 37 8.26 -1.23 5.26
C VAL A 37 8.54 0.25 5.05
N ILE A 38 7.92 0.89 4.04
CA ILE A 38 8.06 2.33 3.79
C ILE A 38 7.54 3.12 5.01
N LYS A 39 6.35 2.79 5.50
CA LYS A 39 5.75 3.45 6.69
C LYS A 39 6.60 3.23 7.94
N ALA A 40 7.11 2.01 8.13
CA ALA A 40 8.03 1.69 9.21
C ALA A 40 9.32 2.53 9.16
N SER A 41 9.89 2.71 7.96
CA SER A 41 11.10 3.52 7.76
C SER A 41 10.86 4.99 8.10
N ILE A 42 9.71 5.55 7.71
CA ILE A 42 9.32 6.93 8.04
C ILE A 42 9.12 7.10 9.55
N LEU A 43 8.41 6.18 10.21
CA LEU A 43 8.21 6.22 11.67
C LEU A 43 9.53 6.10 12.44
N TYR A 44 10.46 5.27 11.95
CA TYR A 44 11.80 5.18 12.53
C TYR A 44 12.58 6.49 12.38
N LEU A 45 12.46 7.14 11.22
CA LEU A 45 13.02 8.47 11.01
C LEU A 45 12.42 9.51 11.96
N TYR A 46 11.11 9.44 12.26
CA TYR A 46 10.45 10.30 13.26
C TYR A 46 11.04 10.07 14.65
N LEU A 47 11.26 8.81 15.05
CA LEU A 47 11.90 8.46 16.32
C LEU A 47 13.31 9.04 16.43
N ARG A 48 14.05 9.13 15.31
CA ARG A 48 15.40 9.70 15.27
C ARG A 48 15.42 11.23 15.35
N VAL A 49 14.47 11.90 14.71
CA VAL A 49 14.40 13.39 14.70
C VAL A 49 13.85 13.96 16.01
N PHE A 50 12.85 13.30 16.61
CA PHE A 50 12.16 13.77 17.79
C PHE A 50 12.60 13.02 19.05
N SER A 51 13.20 13.74 20.00
CA SER A 51 13.70 13.16 21.26
C SER A 51 12.70 13.22 22.43
N ILE A 52 11.45 13.64 22.19
CA ILE A 52 10.45 13.86 23.25
C ILE A 52 9.86 12.53 23.69
N ARG A 53 9.99 12.17 24.97
CA ARG A 53 9.57 10.84 25.51
C ARG A 53 8.12 10.48 25.17
N LYS A 54 7.16 11.39 25.44
CA LYS A 54 5.73 11.16 25.14
C LYS A 54 5.47 10.93 23.64
N PHE A 55 6.16 11.68 22.78
CA PHE A 55 6.02 11.53 21.33
C PHE A 55 6.63 10.21 20.83
N ARG A 56 7.77 9.79 21.39
CA ARG A 56 8.39 8.50 21.07
C ARG A 56 7.51 7.31 21.43
N THR A 57 6.75 7.37 22.54
CA THR A 57 5.77 6.33 22.87
C THR A 57 4.69 6.22 21.80
N VAL A 58 4.12 7.34 21.35
CA VAL A 58 3.10 7.35 20.28
C VAL A 58 3.65 6.79 18.97
N LEU A 59 4.89 7.13 18.63
CA LEU A 59 5.56 6.59 17.44
C LEU A 59 5.78 5.08 17.52
N TRP A 60 6.23 4.55 18.66
CA TRP A 60 6.39 3.11 18.85
C TRP A 60 5.06 2.36 18.80
N VAL A 61 4.00 2.92 19.39
CA VAL A 61 2.65 2.34 19.30
C VAL A 61 2.18 2.32 17.84
N THR A 62 2.37 3.41 17.11
CA THR A 62 2.02 3.49 15.67
C THR A 62 2.84 2.50 14.83
N GLN A 63 4.13 2.32 15.17
CA GLN A 63 5.02 1.36 14.52
C GLN A 63 4.53 -0.08 14.69
N ILE A 64 4.21 -0.47 15.93
CA ILE A 64 3.68 -1.81 16.24
C ILE A 64 2.36 -2.02 15.51
N PHE A 65 1.47 -1.03 15.54
CA PHE A 65 0.19 -1.10 14.84
C PHE A 65 0.36 -1.29 13.33
N ASN A 66 1.27 -0.54 12.68
CA ASN A 66 1.57 -0.69 11.25
C ASN A 66 2.09 -2.10 10.91
N ILE A 67 2.98 -2.66 11.72
CA ILE A 67 3.51 -4.02 11.51
C ILE A 67 2.39 -5.07 11.67
N LEU A 68 1.59 -4.94 12.73
CA LEU A 68 0.47 -5.86 12.97
C LEU A 68 -0.56 -5.80 11.84
N LEU A 69 -0.85 -4.60 11.34
CA LEU A 69 -1.77 -4.41 10.23
C LEU A 69 -1.24 -5.05 8.94
N GLY A 70 0.02 -4.79 8.58
CA GLY A 70 0.65 -5.42 7.42
C GLY A 70 0.66 -6.95 7.52
N PHE A 71 1.03 -7.50 8.68
CA PHE A 71 1.03 -8.94 8.92
C PHE A 71 -0.39 -9.55 8.83
N ALA A 72 -1.40 -8.87 9.41
CA ALA A 72 -2.79 -9.31 9.34
C ALA A 72 -3.29 -9.38 7.90
N TYR A 73 -2.99 -8.38 7.07
CA TYR A 73 -3.41 -8.38 5.65
C TYR A 73 -2.64 -9.40 4.79
N VAL A 74 -1.38 -9.67 5.10
CA VAL A 74 -0.64 -10.78 4.47
C VAL A 74 -1.32 -12.12 4.79
N LEU A 75 -1.60 -12.39 6.07
CA LEU A 75 -2.27 -13.62 6.47
C LEU A 75 -3.66 -13.72 5.85
N LEU A 76 -4.42 -12.62 5.87
CA LEU A 76 -5.75 -12.54 5.28
C LEU A 76 -5.70 -12.80 3.77
N SER A 77 -4.67 -12.32 3.07
CA SER A 77 -4.46 -12.61 1.65
C SER A 77 -4.16 -14.09 1.38
N LEU A 78 -3.46 -14.78 2.31
CA LEU A 78 -3.20 -16.22 2.20
C LEU A 78 -4.44 -17.07 2.45
N VAL A 79 -5.37 -16.61 3.29
CA VAL A 79 -6.62 -17.33 3.62
C VAL A 79 -7.84 -16.81 2.87
N GLN A 80 -7.70 -15.81 1.99
CA GLN A 80 -8.81 -15.16 1.29
C GLN A 80 -9.64 -16.11 0.43
N CYS A 81 -9.06 -17.23 -0.01
CA CYS A 81 -9.74 -18.30 -0.74
C CYS A 81 -9.48 -19.66 -0.09
N GLN A 82 -10.52 -20.49 -0.04
CA GLN A 82 -10.45 -21.86 0.45
C GLN A 82 -10.93 -22.82 -0.66
N PRO A 83 -10.04 -23.64 -1.27
CA PRO A 83 -8.57 -23.62 -1.12
C PRO A 83 -7.92 -22.40 -1.79
N LEU A 84 -6.72 -21.99 -1.37
CA LEU A 84 -6.00 -20.85 -1.97
C LEU A 84 -5.83 -20.99 -3.49
N GLN A 85 -5.69 -22.24 -3.97
CA GLN A 85 -5.59 -22.54 -5.39
C GLN A 85 -6.81 -22.09 -6.22
N HIS A 86 -7.96 -21.96 -5.57
CA HIS A 86 -9.17 -21.47 -6.20
C HIS A 86 -9.05 -19.99 -6.61
N TYR A 87 -8.12 -19.21 -6.03
CA TYR A 87 -7.88 -17.84 -6.47
C TYR A 87 -7.43 -17.74 -7.94
N TRP A 88 -6.58 -18.67 -8.40
CA TRP A 88 -6.04 -18.64 -9.77
C TRP A 88 -6.61 -19.73 -10.69
N ASN A 89 -7.32 -20.71 -10.15
CA ASN A 89 -8.02 -21.75 -10.94
C ASN A 89 -9.54 -21.54 -10.99
N GLY A 90 -10.14 -20.78 -10.08
CA GLY A 90 -11.60 -20.64 -9.99
C GLY A 90 -12.26 -19.81 -11.10
N TRP A 91 -11.48 -19.26 -12.03
CA TRP A 91 -12.00 -18.47 -13.15
C TRP A 91 -12.71 -19.33 -14.21
N ASP A 92 -12.43 -20.64 -14.25
CA ASP A 92 -13.03 -21.59 -15.19
C ASP A 92 -14.43 -22.10 -14.77
N GLY A 93 -14.84 -21.84 -13.53
CA GLY A 93 -16.11 -22.31 -12.96
C GLY A 93 -16.18 -23.82 -12.72
N GLU A 94 -15.13 -24.58 -13.02
CA GLU A 94 -15.05 -26.04 -12.83
C GLU A 94 -14.51 -26.39 -11.44
N HIS A 95 -13.68 -25.52 -10.86
CA HIS A 95 -13.10 -25.74 -9.54
C HIS A 95 -14.05 -25.35 -8.41
N THR A 96 -14.30 -26.26 -7.48
CA THR A 96 -15.09 -25.96 -6.28
C THR A 96 -14.24 -25.23 -5.24
N GLY A 97 -14.71 -24.05 -4.81
CA GLY A 97 -14.05 -23.26 -3.78
C GLY A 97 -14.87 -22.04 -3.41
N LYS A 98 -14.52 -21.40 -2.30
CA LYS A 98 -15.11 -20.12 -1.88
C LYS A 98 -14.01 -19.12 -1.59
N CYS A 99 -14.13 -17.93 -2.18
CA CYS A 99 -13.33 -16.78 -1.83
C CYS A 99 -14.17 -15.79 -1.02
N ALA A 100 -13.54 -15.15 -0.04
CA ALA A 100 -14.09 -13.97 0.59
C ALA A 100 -14.17 -12.82 -0.44
N ASP A 101 -15.02 -11.83 -0.17
CA ASP A 101 -15.19 -10.69 -1.05
C ASP A 101 -13.89 -9.87 -1.16
N LEU A 102 -13.18 -10.07 -2.27
CA LEU A 102 -11.90 -9.43 -2.57
C LEU A 102 -12.03 -7.91 -2.63
N ASN A 103 -13.19 -7.38 -3.04
CA ASN A 103 -13.42 -5.95 -3.08
C ASN A 103 -13.53 -5.37 -1.66
N THR A 104 -14.28 -6.03 -0.78
CA THR A 104 -14.38 -5.61 0.64
C THR A 104 -13.03 -5.67 1.33
N ILE A 105 -12.24 -6.72 1.10
CA ILE A 105 -10.87 -6.85 1.63
C ILE A 105 -9.96 -5.74 1.09
N GLY A 106 -10.01 -5.47 -0.22
CA GLY A 106 -9.23 -4.41 -0.85
C GLY A 106 -9.60 -3.02 -0.33
N LEU A 107 -10.90 -2.73 -0.20
CA LEU A 107 -11.40 -1.44 0.27
C LEU A 107 -11.03 -1.17 1.73
N THR A 108 -11.13 -2.18 2.59
CA THR A 108 -10.68 -2.07 3.99
C THR A 108 -9.17 -1.85 4.07
N HIS A 109 -8.38 -2.62 3.32
CA HIS A 109 -6.92 -2.45 3.28
C HIS A 109 -6.52 -1.02 2.86
N VAL A 110 -7.14 -0.49 1.81
CA VAL A 110 -6.90 0.88 1.34
C VAL A 110 -7.33 1.91 2.39
N GLY A 111 -8.52 1.75 2.97
CA GLY A 111 -9.02 2.67 4.00
C GLY A 111 -8.13 2.77 5.22
N PHE A 112 -7.68 1.63 5.76
CA PHE A 112 -6.75 1.61 6.90
C PHE A 112 -5.38 2.20 6.55
N ASN A 113 -4.87 1.92 5.35
CA ASN A 113 -3.59 2.48 4.91
C ASN A 113 -3.65 4.01 4.83
N ILE A 114 -4.69 4.56 4.22
CA ILE A 114 -4.91 6.01 4.13
C ILE A 114 -5.08 6.62 5.53
N GLY A 115 -5.85 5.97 6.40
CA GLY A 115 -6.01 6.41 7.79
C GLY A 115 -4.66 6.53 8.50
N LEU A 116 -3.76 5.56 8.29
CA LEU A 116 -2.40 5.62 8.81
C LEU A 116 -1.57 6.74 8.18
N ASP A 117 -1.69 6.99 6.89
CA ASP A 117 -0.96 8.05 6.21
C ASP A 117 -1.38 9.44 6.72
N VAL A 118 -2.68 9.66 6.89
CA VAL A 118 -3.22 10.88 7.50
C VAL A 118 -2.76 11.03 8.95
N TRP A 119 -2.76 9.95 9.73
CA TRP A 119 -2.24 9.97 11.10
C TRP A 119 -0.75 10.35 11.14
N MET A 120 0.05 9.75 10.27
CA MET A 120 1.50 10.03 10.14
C MET A 120 1.80 11.46 9.66
N LEU A 121 0.87 12.11 8.96
CA LEU A 121 0.93 13.53 8.61
C LEU A 121 0.61 14.45 9.81
N ILE A 122 -0.36 14.08 10.63
CA ILE A 122 -0.79 14.87 11.80
C ILE A 122 0.31 14.88 12.87
N LEU A 123 0.99 13.74 13.09
CA LEU A 123 2.03 13.60 14.11
C LEU A 123 3.09 14.74 14.11
N PRO A 124 3.81 15.01 13.00
CA PRO A 124 4.81 16.09 12.97
C PRO A 124 4.20 17.49 13.07
N LEU A 125 2.98 17.72 12.55
CA LEU A 125 2.28 19.01 12.65
C LEU A 125 2.02 19.39 14.11
N THR A 126 1.59 18.43 14.94
CA THR A 126 1.35 18.69 16.37
C THR A 126 2.63 19.09 17.11
N GLN A 127 3.79 18.60 16.67
CA GLN A 127 5.09 18.96 17.25
C GLN A 127 5.60 20.31 16.74
N LEU A 128 5.37 20.65 15.47
CA LEU A 128 5.70 21.96 14.91
C LEU A 128 4.95 23.09 15.64
N TYR A 129 3.66 22.89 15.95
CA TYR A 129 2.86 23.91 16.63
C TYR A 129 3.30 24.13 18.08
N LYS A 130 3.79 23.08 18.75
CA LYS A 130 4.20 23.12 20.17
C LYS A 130 5.65 23.52 20.41
N LEU A 131 6.53 23.49 19.41
CA LEU A 131 7.97 23.64 19.66
C LEU A 131 8.69 24.46 18.58
N LYS A 132 9.36 25.54 19.01
CA LYS A 132 10.32 26.32 18.19
C LYS A 132 11.53 25.44 17.83
N LEU A 133 11.37 24.58 16.83
CA LEU A 133 12.41 23.64 16.40
C LEU A 133 13.57 24.37 15.68
N PRO A 134 14.83 23.95 15.90
CA PRO A 134 15.98 24.48 15.16
C PRO A 134 15.87 24.14 13.67
N ARG A 135 16.41 25.02 12.80
CA ARG A 135 16.25 24.93 11.32
C ARG A 135 16.55 23.55 10.73
N LYS A 136 17.52 22.81 11.26
CA LYS A 136 17.85 21.44 10.82
C LYS A 136 16.69 20.45 11.02
N LYS A 137 15.97 20.53 12.13
CA LYS A 137 14.78 19.68 12.39
C LYS A 137 13.59 20.12 11.54
N LYS A 138 13.46 21.43 11.28
CA LYS A 138 12.40 21.99 10.43
C LYS A 138 12.48 21.47 8.98
N ILE A 139 13.68 21.30 8.43
CA ILE A 139 13.88 20.74 7.07
C ILE A 139 13.45 19.27 7.01
N GLY A 140 13.82 18.46 8.00
CA GLY A 140 13.37 17.07 8.08
C GLY A 140 11.86 16.96 8.11
N VAL A 141 11.20 17.79 8.92
CA VAL A 141 9.73 17.82 9.01
C VAL A 141 9.07 18.26 7.70
N MET A 142 9.60 19.27 7.00
CA MET A 142 9.04 19.69 5.70
C MET A 142 9.16 18.58 4.65
N ALA A 143 10.31 17.91 4.57
CA ALA A 143 10.49 16.79 3.63
C ALA A 143 9.48 15.66 3.91
N MET A 144 9.27 15.31 5.19
CA MET A 144 8.31 14.30 5.61
C MET A 144 6.86 14.68 5.27
N PHE A 145 6.50 15.96 5.44
CA PHE A 145 5.18 16.46 5.11
C PHE A 145 4.87 16.34 3.61
N SER A 146 5.86 16.60 2.75
CA SER A 146 5.75 16.40 1.31
C SER A 146 5.48 14.93 0.95
N VAL A 147 6.08 13.97 1.67
CA VAL A 147 5.82 12.52 1.46
C VAL A 147 4.39 12.16 1.76
N GLY A 148 3.91 12.52 2.94
CA GLY A 148 2.56 12.12 3.33
C GLY A 148 1.50 12.76 2.44
N ILE A 149 1.68 14.01 1.99
CA ILE A 149 0.79 14.63 1.00
C ILE A 149 0.82 13.87 -0.32
N PHE A 150 2.01 13.48 -0.79
CA PHE A 150 2.17 12.71 -2.02
C PHE A 150 1.48 11.34 -1.90
N LEU A 151 1.75 10.57 -0.84
CA LEU A 151 1.14 9.26 -0.60
C LEU A 151 -0.39 9.36 -0.48
N THR A 152 -0.90 10.37 0.26
CA THR A 152 -2.33 10.61 0.38
C THR A 152 -2.96 10.93 -0.98
N SER A 153 -2.28 11.72 -1.82
CA SER A 153 -2.76 12.06 -3.16
C SER A 153 -2.81 10.83 -4.07
N VAL A 154 -1.77 9.97 -4.04
CA VAL A 154 -1.74 8.72 -4.82
C VAL A 154 -2.81 7.74 -4.36
N SER A 155 -3.02 7.63 -3.05
CA SER A 155 -4.08 6.80 -2.50
C SER A 155 -5.50 7.26 -2.88
N ILE A 156 -5.74 8.57 -3.01
CA ILE A 156 -7.02 9.11 -3.52
C ILE A 156 -7.23 8.69 -4.99
N VAL A 157 -6.19 8.72 -5.81
CA VAL A 157 -6.25 8.24 -7.20
C VAL A 157 -6.58 6.74 -7.23
N ARG A 158 -6.01 5.95 -6.31
CA ARG A 158 -6.26 4.51 -6.18
C ARG A 158 -7.70 4.16 -5.75
N ILE A 159 -8.31 4.95 -4.87
CA ILE A 159 -9.74 4.77 -4.54
C ILE A 159 -10.59 4.98 -5.78
N LYS A 160 -10.28 5.99 -6.62
CA LYS A 160 -11.02 6.21 -7.86
C LYS A 160 -10.91 5.02 -8.81
N SER A 161 -9.74 4.42 -8.98
CA SER A 161 -9.60 3.21 -9.81
C SER A 161 -10.38 2.01 -9.24
N LEU A 162 -10.45 1.85 -7.91
CA LEU A 162 -11.26 0.79 -7.29
C LEU A 162 -12.77 1.02 -7.42
N LEU A 163 -13.24 2.28 -7.35
CA LEU A 163 -14.65 2.61 -7.57
C LEU A 163 -15.06 2.41 -9.04
N ILE A 164 -14.14 2.68 -9.98
CA ILE A 164 -14.35 2.41 -11.41
C ILE A 164 -14.30 0.89 -11.68
N PHE A 165 -13.43 0.15 -11.00
CA PHE A 165 -13.38 -1.32 -11.05
C PHE A 165 -14.73 -1.97 -10.67
N ALA A 166 -15.48 -1.38 -9.75
CA ALA A 166 -16.83 -1.86 -9.39
C ALA A 166 -17.90 -1.60 -10.47
N THR A 167 -17.61 -0.80 -11.50
CA THR A 167 -18.59 -0.36 -12.51
C THR A 167 -18.25 -0.73 -13.96
N THR A 168 -17.02 -1.15 -14.28
CA THR A 168 -16.61 -1.46 -15.67
C THR A 168 -16.27 -2.93 -15.91
N PHE A 169 -16.74 -3.49 -17.03
CA PHE A 169 -16.56 -4.89 -17.47
C PHE A 169 -15.15 -5.29 -17.96
N ASN A 170 -14.20 -4.35 -18.03
CA ASN A 170 -12.85 -4.59 -18.56
C ASN A 170 -11.79 -4.70 -17.44
N ILE A 171 -11.70 -5.90 -16.86
CA ILE A 171 -10.86 -6.23 -15.70
C ILE A 171 -9.36 -6.02 -15.98
N THR A 172 -8.88 -6.23 -17.21
CA THR A 172 -7.45 -6.22 -17.55
C THR A 172 -6.84 -4.83 -17.71
N ALA A 173 -7.55 -3.86 -18.30
CA ALA A 173 -7.03 -2.51 -18.52
C ALA A 173 -6.95 -1.68 -17.23
N GLU A 174 -7.98 -1.77 -16.38
CA GLU A 174 -8.03 -1.05 -15.10
C GLU A 174 -7.04 -1.62 -14.08
N THR A 175 -6.82 -2.94 -14.10
CA THR A 175 -5.80 -3.59 -13.27
C THR A 175 -4.40 -3.10 -13.65
N LEU A 176 -4.13 -2.87 -14.94
CA LEU A 176 -2.85 -2.35 -15.42
C LEU A 176 -2.56 -0.95 -14.88
N TRP A 177 -3.55 -0.06 -14.92
CA TRP A 177 -3.43 1.28 -14.35
C TRP A 177 -3.23 1.24 -12.83
N GLY A 178 -3.92 0.35 -12.12
CA GLY A 178 -3.73 0.13 -10.69
C GLY A 178 -2.30 -0.32 -10.34
N ILE A 179 -1.71 -1.21 -11.15
CA ILE A 179 -0.33 -1.70 -10.96
C ILE A 179 0.68 -0.58 -11.19
N ILE A 180 0.53 0.20 -12.27
CA ILE A 180 1.43 1.31 -12.59
C ILE A 180 1.43 2.34 -11.45
N TRP A 181 0.24 2.74 -10.99
CA TRP A 181 0.13 3.69 -9.87
C TRP A 181 0.71 3.13 -8.58
N SER A 182 0.51 1.85 -8.30
CA SER A 182 1.11 1.18 -7.14
C SER A 182 2.64 1.19 -7.22
N TYR A 183 3.22 0.94 -8.39
CA TYR A 183 4.66 0.97 -8.59
C TYR A 183 5.25 2.38 -8.42
N VAL A 184 4.58 3.39 -8.98
CA VAL A 184 4.96 4.80 -8.80
C VAL A 184 4.89 5.19 -7.32
N GLU A 185 3.86 4.75 -6.60
CA GLU A 185 3.71 4.98 -5.16
C GLU A 185 4.90 4.43 -4.38
N LEU A 186 5.26 3.17 -4.63
CA LEU A 186 6.38 2.51 -3.97
C LEU A 186 7.72 3.20 -4.28
N CYS A 187 7.98 3.50 -5.54
CA CYS A 187 9.22 4.15 -5.95
C CYS A 187 9.40 5.52 -5.30
N VAL A 188 8.34 6.34 -5.29
CA VAL A 188 8.40 7.66 -4.67
C VAL A 188 8.48 7.54 -3.15
N GLY A 189 7.73 6.62 -2.53
CA GLY A 189 7.82 6.35 -1.09
C GLY A 189 9.24 5.99 -0.66
N ILE A 190 9.91 5.10 -1.38
CA ILE A 190 11.31 4.71 -1.14
C ILE A 190 12.24 5.91 -1.34
N PHE A 191 12.12 6.61 -2.47
CA PHE A 191 12.99 7.75 -2.78
C PHE A 191 12.98 8.79 -1.66
N VAL A 192 11.79 9.16 -1.18
CA VAL A 192 11.72 10.19 -0.14
C VAL A 192 12.04 9.64 1.25
N ALA A 193 11.83 8.35 1.53
CA ALA A 193 12.35 7.72 2.75
C ALA A 193 13.90 7.80 2.81
N CYS A 194 14.57 7.69 1.66
CA CYS A 194 16.04 7.75 1.56
C CYS A 194 16.63 9.17 1.56
N MET A 195 15.90 10.19 1.07
CA MET A 195 16.36 11.58 1.00
C MET A 195 16.93 12.16 2.31
N PRO A 196 16.30 11.99 3.49
CA PRO A 196 16.84 12.52 4.74
C PRO A 196 18.07 11.78 5.26
N ALA A 197 18.32 10.53 4.84
CA ALA A 197 19.53 9.79 5.16
C ALA A 197 20.74 10.23 4.31
N ALA A 198 20.51 10.59 3.04
CA ALA A 198 21.54 11.08 2.13
C ALA A 198 22.09 12.48 2.49
N ARG A 199 21.45 13.18 3.44
CA ARG A 199 21.80 14.55 3.84
C ARG A 199 22.40 14.65 5.25
N GLN A 200 22.67 13.50 5.89
CA GLN A 200 23.40 13.39 7.15
C GLN A 200 24.89 13.20 6.90
#